data_AF-A0A8H4QXI2-F1
#
_entry.id   AF-A0A8H4QXI2-F1
#
_cell.length_a   1.000
_cell.length_b   1.000
_cell.length_c   1.000
_cell.angle_alpha   90.00
_cell.angle_beta   90.00
_cell.angle_gamma   90.00
#
_symmetry.space_group_name_H-M   'P 1'
#
loop_
_entity.id
_entity.type
_entity.pdbx_description
1 polymer ?
#
loop_
_entity_poly.entity_id
_entity_poly.type
_entity_poly.pdbx_seq_one_letter_code
_entity_poly.pdbx_strand_id
1 'polypeptide(L)'
;MESLLEGTELHDLARRELKKSFNLRNYLSLFALILVFLDSIWSIKAEYKFIWPAPRGPRFLYLWSRYVALATLIAHYVFVHVVLSEGPVSPFRCQVWFAVLAVSCVSLQCALDAILILRIYALYLRNPKIFILLTLVAIPYLIAFILVVRNVLKEDAFNHHCDLKHTPIEAVPLGVMTILSHLAMWLATYSRRNIAEGRATVVDLVVKGGHWALALLFLR
;
A
#
# COMPACT_ATOMS: atom_id res chain seq x y z
N MET A 1 42.09 10.27 -26.45
CA MET A 1 42.31 9.30 -25.36
C MET A 1 41.61 9.76 -24.09
N GLU A 2 41.68 11.05 -23.75
CA GLU A 2 40.95 11.68 -22.62
C GLU A 2 39.42 11.49 -22.68
N SER A 3 38.80 11.66 -23.85
CA SER A 3 37.34 11.47 -24.03
C SER A 3 36.83 10.03 -23.84
N LEU A 4 37.70 9.02 -24.00
CA LEU A 4 37.35 7.62 -23.74
C LEU A 4 37.49 7.26 -22.25
N LEU A 5 38.41 7.93 -21.55
CA LEU A 5 38.59 7.79 -20.11
C LEU A 5 37.42 8.41 -19.34
N GLU A 6 36.98 9.59 -19.76
CA GLU A 6 35.84 10.30 -19.14
C GLU A 6 34.51 9.54 -19.31
N GLY A 7 34.30 8.90 -20.46
CA GLY A 7 33.13 8.04 -20.70
C GLY A 7 33.12 6.76 -19.85
N THR A 8 34.30 6.21 -19.52
CA THR A 8 34.41 4.98 -18.73
C THR A 8 34.15 5.23 -17.24
N GLU A 9 34.69 6.33 -16.69
CA GLU A 9 34.45 6.70 -15.29
C GLU A 9 32.98 7.05 -15.01
N LEU A 10 32.32 7.77 -15.93
CA LEU A 10 30.90 8.10 -15.81
C LEU A 10 30.02 6.85 -15.82
N HIS A 11 30.35 5.87 -16.67
CA HIS A 11 29.63 4.60 -16.77
C HIS A 11 29.79 3.75 -15.49
N ASP A 12 30.98 3.72 -14.89
CA ASP A 12 31.23 2.98 -13.64
C ASP A 12 30.58 3.64 -12.42
N LEU A 13 30.44 4.97 -12.42
CA LEU A 13 29.74 5.70 -11.35
C LEU A 13 28.23 5.46 -11.44
N ALA A 14 27.65 5.50 -12.64
CA ALA A 14 26.24 5.17 -12.87
C ALA A 14 25.90 3.71 -12.46
N ARG A 15 26.78 2.75 -12.77
CA ARG A 15 26.61 1.35 -12.37
C ARG A 15 26.62 1.18 -10.85
N ARG A 16 27.48 1.92 -10.13
CA ARG A 16 27.56 1.89 -8.66
C ARG A 16 26.29 2.43 -8.01
N GLU A 17 25.79 3.57 -8.48
CA GLU A 17 24.54 4.17 -7.98
C GLU A 17 23.32 3.26 -8.23
N LEU A 18 23.26 2.62 -9.40
CA LEU A 18 22.21 1.65 -9.73
C LEU A 18 22.24 0.44 -8.78
N LYS A 19 23.43 -0.13 -8.55
CA LYS A 19 23.60 -1.28 -7.65
C LYS A 19 23.23 -0.95 -6.20
N LYS A 20 23.58 0.25 -5.74
CA LYS A 20 23.22 0.73 -4.39
C LYS A 20 21.71 0.91 -4.24
N SER A 21 21.06 1.48 -5.24
CA SER A 21 19.60 1.68 -5.26
C SER A 21 18.84 0.36 -5.25
N PHE A 22 19.28 -0.62 -6.05
CA PHE A 22 18.70 -1.96 -6.07
C PHE A 22 18.82 -2.67 -4.72
N ASN A 23 20.03 -2.69 -4.15
CA ASN A 23 20.26 -3.29 -2.84
C ASN A 23 19.41 -2.64 -1.75
N LEU A 24 19.31 -1.31 -1.75
CA LEU A 24 18.49 -0.58 -0.78
C LEU A 24 17.01 -0.97 -0.88
N ARG A 25 16.46 -1.06 -2.10
CA ARG A 25 15.07 -1.49 -2.32
C ARG A 25 14.81 -2.91 -1.81
N ASN A 26 15.75 -3.82 -2.03
CA ASN A 26 15.63 -5.20 -1.56
C ASN A 26 15.67 -5.29 -0.04
N TYR A 27 16.60 -4.58 0.62
CA TYR A 27 16.67 -4.53 2.08
C TYR A 27 15.40 -3.93 2.69
N LEU A 28 14.89 -2.84 2.12
CA LEU A 28 13.65 -2.22 2.58
C LEU A 28 12.45 -3.14 2.39
N SER A 29 12.37 -3.86 1.27
CA SER A 29 11.28 -4.80 1.00
C SER A 29 11.30 -6.00 1.94
N LEU A 30 12.49 -6.57 2.20
CA LEU A 30 12.67 -7.65 3.17
C LEU A 30 12.31 -7.20 4.58
N PHE A 31 12.79 -6.02 4.99
CA PHE A 31 12.47 -5.45 6.29
C PHE A 31 10.96 -5.22 6.45
N ALA A 32 10.30 -4.64 5.44
CA ALA A 32 8.86 -4.47 5.43
C ALA A 32 8.10 -5.80 5.54
N LEU A 33 8.54 -6.83 4.81
CA LEU A 33 7.97 -8.17 4.88
C LEU A 33 8.11 -8.76 6.30
N ILE A 34 9.29 -8.66 6.91
CA ILE A 34 9.54 -9.14 8.27
C ILE A 34 8.63 -8.42 9.28
N LEU A 35 8.51 -7.10 9.19
CA LEU A 35 7.66 -6.33 10.08
C LEU A 35 6.18 -6.72 9.96
N VAL A 36 5.66 -6.80 8.73
CA VAL A 36 4.26 -7.19 8.48
C VAL A 36 3.99 -8.63 8.93
N PHE A 37 4.96 -9.52 8.74
CA PHE A 37 4.86 -10.90 9.20
C PHE A 37 4.86 -11.01 10.72
N LEU A 38 5.77 -10.30 11.41
CA LEU A 38 5.82 -10.27 12.87
C LEU A 38 4.56 -9.66 13.49
N ASP A 39 4.05 -8.56 12.93
CA ASP A 39 2.78 -7.97 13.35
C ASP A 39 1.63 -8.97 13.18
N SER A 40 1.64 -9.73 12.09
CA SER A 40 0.69 -10.83 11.85
C SER A 40 0.78 -11.90 12.92
N ILE A 41 1.97 -12.40 13.24
CA ILE A 41 2.13 -13.39 14.32
C ILE A 41 1.62 -12.86 15.65
N TRP A 42 1.95 -11.61 16.00
CA TRP A 42 1.59 -11.02 17.29
C TRP A 42 0.08 -10.86 17.46
N SER A 43 -0.61 -10.55 16.38
CA SER A 43 -2.04 -10.27 16.38
C SER A 43 -2.94 -11.51 16.27
N ILE A 44 -2.44 -12.68 15.82
CA ILE A 44 -3.24 -13.91 15.62
C ILE A 44 -4.10 -14.27 16.84
N LYS A 45 -3.58 -14.15 18.07
CA LYS A 45 -4.33 -14.46 19.30
C LYS A 45 -5.53 -13.53 19.49
N ALA A 46 -5.34 -12.24 19.21
CA ALA A 46 -6.41 -11.25 19.28
C ALA A 46 -7.40 -11.44 18.13
N GLU A 47 -6.91 -11.73 16.93
CA GLU A 47 -7.75 -12.01 15.77
C GLU A 47 -8.70 -13.16 16.06
N TYR A 48 -8.17 -14.30 16.53
CA TYR A 48 -8.96 -15.48 16.88
C TYR A 48 -10.10 -15.15 17.84
N LYS A 49 -9.83 -14.32 18.85
CA LYS A 49 -10.81 -13.95 19.86
C LYS A 49 -11.86 -12.94 19.38
N PHE A 50 -11.48 -11.96 18.56
CA PHE A 50 -12.33 -10.79 18.26
C PHE A 50 -12.85 -10.73 16.83
N ILE A 51 -12.11 -11.25 15.85
CA ILE A 51 -12.42 -11.11 14.42
C ILE A 51 -13.14 -12.35 13.87
N TRP A 52 -12.73 -13.55 14.25
CA TRP A 52 -13.37 -14.78 13.79
C TRP A 52 -14.86 -14.90 14.15
N PRO A 53 -15.31 -14.52 15.36
CA PRO A 53 -16.73 -14.49 15.69
C PRO A 53 -17.51 -13.31 15.08
N ALA A 54 -16.83 -12.34 14.46
CA ALA A 54 -17.49 -11.16 13.91
C ALA A 54 -18.38 -11.49 12.68
N PRO A 55 -19.34 -10.60 12.34
CA PRO A 55 -20.16 -10.75 11.15
C PRO A 55 -19.33 -10.86 9.87
N ARG A 56 -19.87 -11.57 8.86
CA ARG A 56 -19.13 -11.94 7.63
C ARG A 56 -18.47 -10.76 6.91
N GLY A 57 -19.13 -9.60 6.83
CA GLY A 57 -18.64 -8.42 6.10
C GLY A 57 -17.34 -7.83 6.68
N PRO A 58 -17.38 -7.26 7.90
CA PRO A 58 -16.19 -6.71 8.54
C PRO A 58 -15.06 -7.73 8.72
N ARG A 59 -15.42 -9.00 8.98
CA ARG A 59 -14.47 -10.11 9.06
C ARG A 59 -13.72 -10.32 7.74
N PHE A 60 -14.45 -10.38 6.62
CA PHE A 60 -13.84 -10.53 5.31
C PHE A 60 -12.93 -9.36 4.97
N LEU A 61 -13.38 -8.11 5.19
CA LEU A 61 -12.57 -6.93 4.90
C LEU A 61 -11.26 -6.90 5.70
N TYR A 62 -11.32 -7.23 6.99
CA TYR A 62 -10.14 -7.30 7.84
C TYR A 62 -9.16 -8.37 7.36
N LEU A 63 -9.64 -9.61 7.18
CA LEU A 63 -8.79 -10.71 6.70
C LEU A 63 -8.22 -10.39 5.31
N TRP A 64 -9.04 -9.87 4.40
CA TRP A 64 -8.60 -9.46 3.06
C TRP A 64 -7.46 -8.45 3.12
N SER A 65 -7.63 -7.35 3.87
CA SER A 65 -6.60 -6.31 4.02
C SER A 65 -5.26 -6.85 4.52
N ARG A 66 -5.29 -7.87 5.39
CA ARG A 66 -4.08 -8.39 6.02
C ARG A 66 -3.39 -9.44 5.16
N TYR A 67 -4.13 -10.48 4.78
CA TYR A 67 -3.56 -11.63 4.10
C TYR A 67 -3.22 -11.33 2.64
N VAL A 68 -3.97 -10.44 1.96
CA VAL A 68 -3.61 -9.99 0.61
C VAL A 68 -2.34 -9.14 0.62
N ALA A 69 -2.17 -8.27 1.62
CA ALA A 69 -0.95 -7.48 1.76
C ALA A 69 0.27 -8.38 1.97
N LEU A 70 0.17 -9.33 2.91
CA LEU A 70 1.24 -10.28 3.18
C LEU A 70 1.56 -11.15 1.96
N ALA A 71 0.53 -11.72 1.30
CA ALA A 71 0.71 -12.53 0.11
C ALA A 71 1.36 -11.75 -1.04
N THR A 72 0.95 -10.49 -1.25
CA THR A 72 1.52 -9.62 -2.28
C THR A 72 2.99 -9.30 -1.99
N LEU A 73 3.35 -9.02 -0.74
CA LEU A 73 4.75 -8.76 -0.35
C LEU A 73 5.64 -9.99 -0.50
N ILE A 74 5.15 -11.18 -0.10
CA ILE A 74 5.87 -12.45 -0.30
C ILE A 74 6.07 -12.70 -1.79
N ALA A 75 5.00 -12.59 -2.59
CA ALA A 75 5.08 -12.81 -4.02
C ALA A 75 6.01 -11.80 -4.71
N HIS A 76 6.03 -10.54 -4.26
CA HIS A 76 6.98 -9.53 -4.73
C HIS A 76 8.42 -9.88 -4.40
N TYR A 77 8.70 -10.27 -3.16
CA TYR A 77 10.02 -10.70 -2.75
C TYR A 77 10.51 -11.89 -3.60
N VAL A 78 9.65 -12.91 -3.79
CA VAL A 78 9.96 -14.07 -4.62
C VAL A 78 10.18 -13.67 -6.08
N PHE A 79 9.33 -12.81 -6.65
CA PHE A 79 9.48 -12.35 -8.03
C PHE A 79 10.81 -11.62 -8.26
N VAL A 80 11.18 -10.72 -7.35
CA VAL A 80 12.44 -9.96 -7.44
C VAL A 80 13.66 -10.86 -7.25
N HIS A 81 13.61 -11.85 -6.35
CA HIS A 81 14.77 -12.69 -6.07
C HIS A 81 14.92 -13.92 -6.97
N VAL A 82 13.83 -14.47 -7.49
CA VAL A 82 13.86 -15.66 -8.35
C VAL A 82 13.83 -15.22 -9.81
N VAL A 83 12.77 -14.52 -10.22
CA VAL A 83 12.52 -14.22 -11.64
C VAL A 83 13.47 -13.17 -12.19
N LEU A 84 13.75 -12.10 -11.42
CA LEU A 84 14.68 -11.05 -11.87
C LEU A 84 16.16 -11.44 -11.72
N SER A 85 16.48 -12.50 -10.98
CA SER A 85 17.85 -13.01 -10.88
C SER A 85 18.26 -13.83 -12.10
N GLU A 86 17.27 -14.41 -12.79
CA GLU A 86 17.46 -15.29 -13.94
C GLU A 86 17.33 -14.51 -15.27
N GLY A 87 18.33 -13.68 -15.59
CA GLY A 87 18.50 -13.10 -16.93
C GLY A 87 17.39 -12.12 -17.39
N PRO A 88 17.35 -11.77 -18.69
CA PRO A 88 16.40 -10.79 -19.21
C PRO A 88 14.97 -11.33 -19.19
N VAL A 89 14.09 -10.64 -18.46
CA VAL A 89 12.68 -11.01 -18.31
C VAL A 89 11.87 -10.50 -19.51
N SER A 90 10.92 -11.30 -19.98
CA SER A 90 9.97 -10.88 -21.02
C SER A 90 9.15 -9.66 -20.57
N PRO A 91 9.02 -8.59 -21.40
CA PRO A 91 8.23 -7.40 -21.06
C PRO A 91 6.79 -7.72 -20.64
N PHE A 92 6.17 -8.72 -21.27
CA PHE A 92 4.82 -9.16 -20.93
C PHE A 92 4.69 -9.64 -19.48
N ARG A 93 5.69 -10.38 -18.96
CA ARG A 93 5.70 -10.83 -17.56
C ARG A 93 5.81 -9.65 -16.60
N CYS A 94 6.66 -8.66 -16.92
CA CYS A 94 6.77 -7.43 -16.14
C CYS A 94 5.43 -6.67 -16.10
N GLN A 95 4.75 -6.53 -17.24
CA GLN A 95 3.46 -5.86 -17.35
C GLN A 95 2.38 -6.54 -16.50
N VAL A 96 2.23 -7.85 -16.64
CA VAL A 96 1.27 -8.64 -15.86
C VAL A 96 1.57 -8.51 -14.36
N TRP A 97 2.83 -8.64 -13.97
CA TRP A 97 3.24 -8.52 -12.58
C TRP A 97 2.92 -7.14 -11.99
N PHE A 98 3.23 -6.07 -12.73
CA PHE A 98 2.92 -4.71 -12.30
C PHE A 98 1.41 -4.46 -12.22
N ALA A 99 0.63 -5.01 -13.15
CA ALA A 99 -0.83 -4.95 -13.08
C ALA A 99 -1.37 -5.66 -11.83
N VAL A 100 -0.82 -6.83 -11.46
CA VAL A 100 -1.17 -7.54 -10.22
C VAL A 100 -0.85 -6.68 -9.00
N LEU A 101 0.35 -6.07 -8.94
CA LEU A 101 0.72 -5.17 -7.84
C LEU A 101 -0.24 -3.97 -7.72
N ALA A 102 -0.60 -3.36 -8.85
CA ALA A 102 -1.55 -2.25 -8.89
C ALA A 102 -2.95 -2.67 -8.38
N VAL A 103 -3.46 -3.82 -8.84
CA VAL A 103 -4.74 -4.39 -8.38
C VAL A 103 -4.70 -4.66 -6.87
N SER A 104 -3.64 -5.30 -6.39
CA SER A 104 -3.45 -5.56 -4.96
C SER A 104 -3.48 -4.26 -4.16
N CYS A 105 -2.71 -3.26 -4.56
CA CYS A 105 -2.65 -1.95 -3.90
C CYS A 105 -4.03 -1.29 -3.80
N VAL A 106 -4.77 -1.21 -4.91
CA VAL A 106 -6.11 -0.62 -4.93
C VAL A 106 -7.08 -1.43 -4.06
N SER A 107 -7.04 -2.76 -4.12
CA SER A 107 -7.91 -3.60 -3.30
C SER A 107 -7.67 -3.42 -1.79
N LEU A 108 -6.41 -3.26 -1.38
CA LEU A 108 -6.02 -3.00 0.00
C LEU A 108 -6.49 -1.62 0.44
N GLN A 109 -6.30 -0.62 -0.41
CA GLN A 109 -6.77 0.74 -0.16
C GLN A 109 -8.29 0.79 0.05
N CYS A 110 -9.05 0.17 -0.85
CA CYS A 110 -10.50 0.07 -0.70
C CYS A 110 -10.92 -0.65 0.59
N ALA A 111 -10.19 -1.69 1.00
CA ALA A 111 -10.45 -2.37 2.26
C ALA A 111 -10.19 -1.46 3.47
N LEU A 112 -9.10 -0.69 3.47
CA LEU A 112 -8.78 0.28 4.52
C LEU A 112 -9.83 1.39 4.62
N ASP A 113 -10.21 1.99 3.48
CA ASP A 113 -11.26 2.99 3.40
C ASP A 113 -12.59 2.44 3.93
N ALA A 114 -12.97 1.22 3.53
CA ALA A 114 -14.17 0.56 4.02
C ALA A 114 -14.14 0.36 5.54
N ILE A 115 -12.99 -0.03 6.11
CA ILE A 115 -12.84 -0.18 7.57
C ILE A 115 -12.99 1.18 8.28
N LEU A 116 -12.34 2.23 7.77
CA LEU A 116 -12.45 3.58 8.34
C LEU A 116 -13.90 4.08 8.30
N ILE A 117 -14.58 3.86 7.18
CA ILE A 117 -15.97 4.25 7.00
C ILE A 117 -16.91 3.46 7.90
N LEU A 118 -16.72 2.15 8.05
CA LEU A 118 -17.51 1.35 8.99
C LEU A 118 -17.37 1.88 10.42
N ARG A 119 -16.16 2.31 10.82
CA ARG A 119 -15.93 2.94 12.13
C ARG A 119 -16.66 4.27 12.27
N ILE A 120 -16.58 5.15 11.25
CA ILE A 120 -17.29 6.43 11.24
C ILE A 120 -18.81 6.18 11.25
N TYR A 121 -19.31 5.22 10.48
CA TYR A 121 -20.73 4.87 10.39
C TYR A 121 -21.31 4.37 11.71
N ALA A 122 -20.56 3.53 12.42
CA ALA A 122 -20.91 3.12 13.78
C ALA A 122 -20.97 4.32 14.74
N LEU A 123 -20.07 5.30 14.59
CA LEU A 123 -20.02 6.49 15.44
C LEU A 123 -21.13 7.52 15.11
N TYR A 124 -21.54 7.62 13.84
CA TYR A 124 -22.43 8.65 13.32
C TYR A 124 -23.90 8.20 13.14
N LEU A 125 -24.33 7.15 13.87
CA LEU A 125 -25.73 6.71 13.92
C LEU A 125 -26.38 6.61 12.52
N ARG A 126 -25.69 5.96 11.57
CA ARG A 126 -26.28 5.58 10.28
C ARG A 126 -26.54 6.72 9.27
N ASN A 127 -25.89 7.88 9.41
CA ASN A 127 -26.13 9.01 8.51
C ASN A 127 -25.71 8.72 7.05
N PRO A 128 -26.60 8.91 6.04
CA PRO A 128 -26.31 8.62 4.63
C PRO A 128 -25.20 9.51 4.02
N LYS A 129 -24.87 10.65 4.64
CA LYS A 129 -23.76 11.52 4.20
C LYS A 129 -22.41 10.79 4.11
N ILE A 130 -22.25 9.70 4.85
CA ILE A 130 -21.03 8.89 4.85
C ILE A 130 -20.85 8.13 3.53
N PHE A 131 -21.94 7.72 2.88
CA PHE A 131 -21.86 7.10 1.55
C PHE A 131 -21.39 8.09 0.48
N ILE A 132 -21.76 9.37 0.60
CA ILE A 132 -21.28 10.42 -0.31
C ILE A 132 -19.76 10.60 -0.14
N LEU A 133 -19.27 10.60 1.11
CA LEU A 133 -17.83 10.66 1.39
C LEU A 133 -17.09 9.45 0.82
N LEU A 134 -17.64 8.24 0.98
CA LEU A 134 -17.09 7.01 0.39
C LEU A 134 -16.96 7.13 -1.12
N THR A 135 -18.02 7.56 -1.80
CA THR A 135 -18.03 7.70 -3.26
C THR A 135 -17.01 8.75 -3.71
N LEU A 136 -16.91 9.87 -2.98
CA LEU A 136 -15.95 10.94 -3.29
C LEU A 136 -14.50 10.47 -3.16
N VAL A 137 -14.21 9.60 -2.20
CA VAL A 137 -12.88 9.01 -1.99
C VAL A 137 -12.60 7.89 -3.01
N ALA A 138 -13.59 7.06 -3.34
CA ALA A 138 -13.43 5.92 -4.25
C ALA A 138 -13.22 6.32 -5.72
N ILE A 139 -13.86 7.39 -6.19
CA ILE A 139 -13.79 7.82 -7.60
C ILE A 139 -12.35 8.14 -8.05
N PRO A 140 -11.58 8.98 -7.34
CA PRO A 140 -10.19 9.25 -7.69
C PRO A 140 -9.32 7.99 -7.80
N TYR A 141 -9.54 7.00 -6.94
CA TYR A 141 -8.79 5.75 -7.00
C TYR A 141 -9.13 4.90 -8.22
N LEU A 142 -10.41 4.81 -8.58
CA LEU A 142 -10.82 4.09 -9.80
C LEU A 142 -10.23 4.76 -11.05
N ILE A 143 -10.26 6.09 -11.10
CA ILE A 143 -9.67 6.86 -12.21
C ILE A 143 -8.15 6.62 -12.26
N ALA A 144 -7.47 6.75 -11.12
CA ALA A 144 -6.03 6.49 -11.00
C ALA A 144 -5.66 5.08 -11.48
N PHE A 145 -6.42 4.08 -11.05
CA PHE A 145 -6.22 2.69 -11.42
C PHE A 145 -6.34 2.49 -12.94
N ILE A 146 -7.41 3.01 -13.54
CA ILE A 146 -7.63 2.92 -15.00
C ILE A 146 -6.48 3.58 -15.76
N LEU A 147 -6.02 4.76 -15.32
CA LEU A 147 -4.91 5.47 -15.95
C LEU A 147 -3.59 4.70 -15.82
N VAL A 148 -3.29 4.16 -14.64
CA VAL A 148 -2.08 3.35 -14.40
C VAL A 148 -2.11 2.09 -15.26
N VAL A 149 -3.20 1.33 -15.26
CA VAL A 149 -3.32 0.11 -16.08
C VAL A 149 -3.16 0.44 -17.56
N ARG A 150 -3.81 1.50 -18.05
CA ARG A 150 -3.70 1.92 -19.45
C ARG A 150 -2.26 2.31 -19.83
N ASN A 151 -1.53 2.96 -18.93
CA ASN A 151 -0.14 3.35 -19.17
C ASN A 151 0.82 2.14 -19.09
N VAL A 152 0.56 1.20 -18.18
CA VAL A 152 1.35 -0.03 -17.97
C VAL A 152 1.19 -1.01 -19.14
N LEU A 153 0.00 -1.08 -19.75
CA LEU A 153 -0.27 -1.96 -20.88
C LEU A 153 0.37 -1.48 -22.20
N LYS A 154 1.03 -0.32 -22.23
CA LYS A 154 1.79 0.10 -23.41
C LYS A 154 3.06 -0.75 -23.53
N GLU A 155 3.31 -1.29 -24.72
CA GLU A 155 4.41 -2.24 -24.99
C GLU A 155 5.80 -1.66 -24.71
N ASP A 156 5.95 -0.33 -24.72
CA ASP A 156 7.20 0.39 -24.55
C ASP A 156 7.48 0.86 -23.11
N ALA A 157 6.56 0.59 -22.17
CA ALA A 157 6.61 1.12 -20.80
C ALA A 157 7.76 0.53 -19.95
N PHE A 158 8.20 -0.70 -20.24
CA PHE A 158 9.19 -1.43 -19.44
C PHE A 158 10.51 -1.69 -20.19
N ASN A 159 11.61 -1.62 -19.45
CA ASN A 159 12.94 -2.07 -19.89
C ASN A 159 13.14 -3.58 -19.65
N HIS A 160 14.23 -4.15 -20.19
CA HIS A 160 14.62 -5.56 -19.96
C HIS A 160 14.85 -5.92 -18.48
N HIS A 161 15.04 -4.92 -17.61
CA HIS A 161 15.16 -5.07 -16.17
C HIS A 161 13.81 -4.94 -15.41
N CYS A 162 12.68 -5.00 -16.12
CA CYS A 162 11.34 -4.70 -15.58
C CYS A 162 11.22 -3.31 -14.93
N ASP A 163 12.10 -2.37 -15.28
CA ASP A 163 12.01 -0.99 -14.81
C ASP A 163 11.09 -0.16 -15.70
N LEU A 164 10.22 0.64 -15.06
CA LEU A 164 9.34 1.57 -15.75
C LEU A 164 10.16 2.74 -16.31
N LYS A 165 10.13 2.96 -17.62
CA LYS A 165 10.92 4.04 -18.27
C LYS A 165 10.48 5.43 -17.84
N HIS A 166 9.17 5.63 -17.73
CA HIS A 166 8.57 6.88 -17.31
C HIS A 166 7.57 6.64 -16.20
N THR A 167 7.89 7.10 -15.00
CA THR A 167 6.89 7.21 -13.94
C THR A 167 5.86 8.25 -14.38
N PRO A 168 4.57 7.89 -14.44
CA PRO A 168 3.52 8.84 -14.79
C PRO A 168 3.57 9.99 -13.78
N ILE A 169 3.72 11.22 -14.26
CA ILE A 169 3.77 12.43 -13.42
C ILE A 169 2.48 12.59 -12.60
N GLU A 170 1.40 11.97 -13.06
CA GLU A 170 0.10 11.87 -12.42
C GLU A 170 0.14 11.09 -11.10
N ALA A 171 1.12 10.23 -10.87
CA ALA A 171 1.22 9.43 -9.65
C ALA A 171 1.46 10.27 -8.39
N VAL A 172 2.24 11.36 -8.52
CA VAL A 172 2.59 12.23 -7.39
C VAL A 172 1.36 12.95 -6.81
N PRO A 173 0.57 13.71 -7.58
CA PRO A 173 -0.62 14.39 -7.03
C PRO A 173 -1.65 13.38 -6.50
N LEU A 174 -1.77 12.20 -7.12
CA LEU A 174 -2.64 11.14 -6.61
C LEU A 174 -2.19 10.64 -5.23
N GLY A 175 -0.88 10.41 -5.05
CA GLY A 175 -0.33 10.03 -3.76
C GLY A 175 -0.56 11.10 -2.68
N VAL A 176 -0.33 12.37 -3.01
CA VAL A 176 -0.57 13.49 -2.09
C VAL A 176 -2.04 13.57 -1.68
N MET A 177 -2.96 13.52 -2.64
CA MET A 177 -4.41 13.56 -2.37
C MET A 177 -4.85 12.38 -1.51
N THR A 178 -4.33 11.18 -1.79
CA THR A 178 -4.57 9.97 -1.00
C THR A 178 -4.19 10.15 0.46
N ILE A 179 -2.99 10.66 0.72
CA ILE A 179 -2.48 10.91 2.08
C ILE A 179 -3.36 11.96 2.77
N LEU A 180 -3.69 13.06 2.08
CA LEU A 180 -4.55 14.10 2.65
C LEU A 180 -5.95 13.59 2.97
N SER A 181 -6.57 12.79 2.11
CA SER A 181 -7.88 12.18 2.37
C SER A 181 -7.83 11.22 3.55
N HIS A 182 -6.78 10.40 3.66
CA HIS A 182 -6.60 9.49 4.79
C HIS A 182 -6.38 10.23 6.11
N LEU A 183 -5.55 11.27 6.11
CA LEU A 183 -5.32 12.13 7.26
C LEU A 183 -6.62 12.83 7.68
N ALA A 184 -7.39 13.36 6.74
CA ALA A 184 -8.67 14.00 7.03
C ALA A 184 -9.67 13.01 7.64
N MET A 185 -9.79 11.79 7.10
CA MET A 185 -10.66 10.74 7.67
C MET A 185 -10.20 10.32 9.06
N TRP A 186 -8.88 10.20 9.28
CA TRP A 186 -8.31 9.92 10.58
C TRP A 186 -8.61 11.02 11.60
N LEU A 187 -8.39 12.29 11.24
CA LEU A 187 -8.67 13.45 12.08
C LEU A 187 -10.16 13.61 12.38
N ALA A 188 -11.04 13.32 11.41
CA ALA A 188 -12.48 13.32 11.63
C ALA A 188 -12.90 12.23 12.62
N THR A 189 -12.31 11.04 12.52
CA THR A 189 -12.55 9.93 13.45
C THR A 189 -12.04 10.28 14.86
N TYR A 190 -10.87 10.91 14.94
CA TYR A 190 -10.24 11.29 16.20
C TYR A 190 -10.96 12.44 16.92
N SER A 191 -11.26 13.54 16.21
CA SER A 191 -11.94 14.71 16.77
C SER A 191 -13.32 14.37 17.37
N ARG A 192 -14.06 13.47 16.72
CA ARG A 192 -15.38 13.04 17.19
C ARG A 192 -15.32 12.06 18.35
N ARG A 193 -14.21 11.36 18.55
CA ARG A 193 -14.00 10.48 19.71
C ARG A 193 -13.95 11.27 21.00
N ASN A 194 -13.27 12.42 21.00
CA ASN A 194 -13.19 13.30 22.18
C ASN A 194 -14.56 13.83 22.63
N ILE A 195 -15.52 13.92 21.70
CA ILE A 195 -16.89 14.34 21.98
C ILE A 195 -17.76 13.16 22.46
N ALA A 196 -17.38 11.92 22.12
CA ALA A 196 -18.15 10.71 22.39
C ALA A 196 -17.70 9.91 23.63
N GLU A 197 -16.71 10.40 24.38
CA GLU A 197 -16.10 9.75 25.57
C GLU A 197 -17.08 9.38 26.69
N GLY A 198 -18.35 9.77 26.60
CA GLY A 198 -19.38 9.37 27.57
C GLY A 198 -20.07 8.01 27.37
N ARG A 199 -19.92 7.27 26.24
CA ARG A 199 -20.86 6.14 25.94
C ARG A 199 -20.37 4.82 25.33
N ALA A 200 -19.09 4.58 25.00
CA ALA A 200 -18.73 3.30 24.34
C ALA A 200 -17.31 2.75 24.62
N THR A 201 -17.21 1.78 25.54
CA THR A 201 -15.99 1.04 25.94
C THR A 201 -15.38 0.19 24.83
N VAL A 202 -16.17 -0.22 23.83
CA VAL A 202 -15.74 -1.10 22.73
C VAL A 202 -14.83 -0.37 21.73
N VAL A 203 -14.95 0.96 21.61
CA VAL A 203 -14.16 1.78 20.69
C VAL A 203 -12.72 1.93 21.19
N ASP A 204 -12.50 1.88 22.50
CA ASP A 204 -11.19 2.12 23.12
C ASP A 204 -10.18 1.00 22.81
N LEU A 205 -10.64 -0.25 22.73
CA LEU A 205 -9.78 -1.43 22.51
C LEU A 205 -9.23 -1.50 21.07
N VAL A 206 -10.03 -1.11 20.08
CA VAL A 206 -9.64 -1.16 18.65
C VAL A 206 -8.70 -0.01 18.29
N VAL A 207 -8.85 1.13 18.98
CA VAL A 207 -8.12 2.34 18.67
C VAL A 207 -6.72 2.32 19.33
N LYS A 208 -6.55 1.69 20.49
CA LYS A 208 -5.24 1.45 21.12
C LYS A 208 -4.24 0.70 20.22
N GLY A 209 -4.72 -0.18 19.35
CA GLY A 209 -3.88 -0.91 18.38
C GLY A 209 -3.42 -0.06 17.20
N GLY A 210 -4.23 0.91 16.74
CA GLY A 210 -3.90 1.76 15.59
C GLY A 210 -2.92 2.89 15.91
N HIS A 211 -2.86 3.36 17.16
CA HIS A 211 -2.00 4.48 17.54
C HIS A 211 -0.50 4.17 17.48
N TRP A 212 -0.10 2.91 17.72
CA TRP A 212 1.32 2.54 17.67
C TRP A 212 1.88 2.63 16.24
N ALA A 213 1.08 2.26 15.23
CA ALA A 213 1.47 2.38 13.83
C ALA A 213 1.66 3.85 13.39
N LEU A 214 0.82 4.75 13.91
CA LEU A 214 0.88 6.18 13.58
C LEU A 214 1.92 6.95 14.39
N ALA A 215 2.10 6.61 15.67
CA ALA A 215 3.18 7.13 16.49
C ALA A 215 4.56 6.78 15.88
N LEU A 216 4.72 5.56 15.38
CA LEU A 216 5.96 5.14 14.68
C LEU A 216 6.18 5.84 13.33
N LEU A 217 5.12 6.27 12.65
CA LEU A 217 5.21 7.04 11.39
C LEU A 217 5.59 8.50 11.60
N PHE A 218 5.19 9.11 12.71
CA PHE A 218 5.47 10.53 13.04
C PHE A 218 6.72 10.73 13.92
N LEU A 219 7.27 9.67 14.52
CA LEU A 219 8.55 9.70 15.24
C LEU A 219 9.77 9.49 14.32
N ARG A 220 9.59 9.61 12.99
CA ARG A 220 10.65 9.65 12.00
C ARG A 220 10.68 11.02 11.33
#